data_AF-A0A0W8DDP7-F1
#
_entry.id   AF-A0A0W8DDP7-F1
#
_cell.length_a   1.000
_cell.length_b   1.000
_cell.length_c   1.000
_cell.angle_alpha   90.00
_cell.angle_beta   90.00
_cell.angle_gamma   90.00
#
_symmetry.space_group_name_H-M   'P 1'
#
loop_
_entity.id
_entity.type
_entity.pdbx_description
1 polymer ?
#
loop_
_entity_poly.entity_id
_entity_poly.type
_entity_poly.pdbx_seq_one_letter_code
_entity_poly.pdbx_strand_id
1 'polypeptide(L)'
;MSWSIPEIEGTPPCGRSDTTLAYDDKGSRLIVFGGWANAWLNDIFYLDVSCVVGPPYGITGIFPDFGPITGGTPLVIEGIDFVNKAVTIRFSCRKGAVDVPGEYINDHTLNVVTPDFTAYPAGDVQVRVALQGDSFTTTFQTYNYFSVTHAPLCFAYGPGVLSGGASGEPTCFIVQARDAQHNLRTRGGDEFIVEISADESGPMFLPSLQIQDLINGKYLVSYTVPSPGEYQVKIEFQGTFGGNAGLIRGSPYTATFDDIVTREMNLMTGKLVLDQVFHDLQGLQQSTRECNIGLEQPLSDPTWTPDQVTAALIQLKEHVFMVEKRGEAISLSIEELRAEIAFLKDAGIVVTKEQDILMAIENAWGEVLKKVPAASNRIAPLIATQSVKFRDEVANYMEELQAKEAQIKTKSFWSYSTGVNASITLIKEEQINAEKDEVVLKQKKHIAEILECEELMDPCASILSSIQRTLGHCHQMWESISEVTRKIDLSREIPWSMIDGIVLEEEAKAFLSLVKATHKDIRDCDAFKKFERLVKDFLSTCPLFQALRHPSMRRRHWQDLIAVTGKTFECPDDNPSLKFTDILALNLHEFQRDVEEITDRRRRRPSKSPFCKNLKTAGRISA
;
A
#
# COMPACT_ATOMS: atom_id res chain seq x y z
N MET A 1 -38.70 14.08 56.20
CA MET A 1 -39.67 13.06 55.77
C MET A 1 -40.50 13.65 54.64
N SER A 2 -40.36 13.11 53.43
CA SER A 2 -41.25 13.39 52.31
C SER A 2 -42.32 12.32 52.27
N TRP A 3 -43.59 12.70 52.12
CA TRP A 3 -44.65 11.74 51.85
C TRP A 3 -44.54 11.27 50.40
N SER A 4 -44.42 9.97 50.19
CA SER A 4 -44.51 9.33 48.87
C SER A 4 -45.62 8.29 48.90
N ILE A 5 -46.35 8.20 47.79
CA ILE A 5 -47.38 7.19 47.58
C ILE A 5 -46.79 6.17 46.61
N PRO A 6 -46.51 4.92 47.03
CA PRO A 6 -46.03 3.90 46.11
C PRO A 6 -47.14 3.54 45.11
N GLU A 7 -46.75 3.16 43.89
CA GLU A 7 -47.68 2.55 42.94
C GLU A 7 -48.08 1.17 43.48
N ILE A 8 -49.39 0.92 43.59
CA ILE A 8 -49.95 -0.31 44.14
C ILE A 8 -50.72 -1.01 43.03
N GLU A 9 -50.38 -2.26 42.75
CA GLU A 9 -51.14 -3.12 41.85
C GLU A 9 -52.21 -3.91 42.62
N GLY A 10 -53.35 -4.15 41.96
CA GLY A 10 -54.49 -4.86 42.53
C GLY A 10 -55.62 -3.95 43.01
N THR A 11 -56.67 -4.55 43.58
CA THR A 11 -57.82 -3.81 44.11
C THR A 11 -57.56 -3.41 45.56
N PRO A 12 -57.43 -2.11 45.87
CA PRO A 12 -57.22 -1.68 47.24
C PRO A 12 -58.47 -1.96 48.11
N PRO A 13 -58.30 -2.16 49.43
CA PRO A 13 -59.44 -2.27 50.33
C PRO A 13 -60.29 -1.01 50.29
N CYS A 14 -61.61 -1.16 50.51
CA CYS A 14 -62.48 0.00 50.70
C CYS A 14 -62.01 0.83 51.91
N GLY A 15 -62.23 2.15 51.85
CA GLY A 15 -61.92 3.06 52.95
C GLY A 15 -62.62 2.63 54.23
N ARG A 16 -61.84 2.42 55.29
CA ARG A 16 -62.27 1.82 56.57
C ARG A 16 -61.44 2.41 57.72
N SER A 17 -62.04 2.54 58.90
CA SER A 17 -61.34 2.97 60.13
C SER A 17 -61.01 1.76 61.01
N ASP A 18 -60.21 1.97 62.05
CA ASP A 18 -59.96 0.97 63.12
C ASP A 18 -59.40 -0.38 62.60
N THR A 19 -58.58 -0.32 61.54
CA THR A 19 -57.89 -1.49 60.99
C THR A 19 -56.67 -1.87 61.80
N THR A 20 -56.31 -3.15 61.74
CA THR A 20 -55.03 -3.64 62.25
C THR A 20 -54.09 -3.91 61.08
N LEU A 21 -52.84 -3.44 61.22
CA LEU A 21 -51.75 -3.65 60.28
C LEU A 21 -50.68 -4.52 60.95
N ALA A 22 -50.31 -5.64 60.32
CA ALA A 22 -49.23 -6.52 60.78
C ALA A 22 -48.18 -6.68 59.67
N TYR A 23 -46.91 -6.68 60.02
CA TYR A 23 -45.83 -6.98 59.07
C TYR A 23 -45.42 -8.45 59.19
N ASP A 24 -45.45 -9.18 58.08
CA ASP A 24 -44.92 -10.54 57.96
C ASP A 24 -43.51 -10.46 57.37
N ASP A 25 -42.52 -10.74 58.21
CA ASP A 25 -41.09 -10.66 57.92
C ASP A 25 -40.63 -11.71 56.91
N LYS A 26 -41.23 -12.90 56.91
CA LYS A 26 -40.87 -13.98 55.98
C LYS A 26 -41.38 -13.75 54.57
N GLY A 27 -42.51 -13.07 54.44
CA GLY A 27 -43.15 -12.77 53.16
C GLY A 27 -42.93 -11.33 52.67
N SER A 28 -42.20 -10.50 53.43
CA SER A 28 -42.05 -9.07 53.19
C SER A 28 -43.36 -8.37 52.81
N ARG A 29 -44.43 -8.67 53.55
CA ARG A 29 -45.80 -8.20 53.24
C ARG A 29 -46.45 -7.54 54.44
N LEU A 30 -47.18 -6.47 54.18
CA LEU A 30 -48.07 -5.85 55.15
C LEU A 30 -49.45 -6.49 55.04
N ILE A 31 -49.93 -7.07 56.13
CA ILE A 31 -51.25 -7.69 56.21
C ILE A 31 -52.19 -6.71 56.89
N VAL A 32 -53.29 -6.37 56.21
CA VAL A 32 -54.36 -5.51 56.71
C VAL A 32 -55.60 -6.36 56.93
N PHE A 33 -56.14 -6.33 58.15
CA PHE A 33 -57.36 -7.06 58.47
C PHE A 33 -58.24 -6.29 59.44
N GLY A 34 -59.52 -6.63 59.41
CA GLY A 34 -60.54 -5.97 60.22
C GLY A 34 -60.88 -4.56 59.73
N GLY A 35 -61.35 -3.75 60.67
CA GLY A 35 -61.78 -2.38 60.43
C GLY A 35 -63.29 -2.24 60.25
N TRP A 36 -63.73 -0.99 60.32
CA TRP A 36 -65.13 -0.59 60.28
C TRP A 36 -65.40 0.28 59.04
N ALA A 37 -66.45 -0.08 58.29
CA ALA A 37 -67.01 0.71 57.20
C ALA A 37 -68.51 0.43 57.09
N ASN A 38 -69.33 1.13 57.90
CA ASN A 38 -70.76 0.85 58.11
C ASN A 38 -71.10 -0.54 58.72
N ALA A 39 -70.13 -1.47 58.74
CA ALA A 39 -70.14 -2.74 59.45
C ALA A 39 -68.68 -3.15 59.78
N TRP A 40 -68.51 -4.09 60.72
CA TRP A 40 -67.20 -4.72 60.97
C TRP A 40 -66.88 -5.69 59.82
N LEU A 41 -65.69 -5.53 59.24
CA LEU A 41 -65.24 -6.33 58.11
C LEU A 41 -64.35 -7.49 58.60
N ASN A 42 -64.42 -8.64 57.91
CA ASN A 42 -63.64 -9.85 58.22
C ASN A 42 -62.85 -10.34 56.98
N ASP A 43 -62.49 -9.40 56.12
CA ASP A 43 -61.61 -9.61 54.97
C ASP A 43 -60.15 -9.36 55.37
N ILE A 44 -59.23 -10.00 54.62
CA ILE A 44 -57.79 -9.87 54.79
C ILE A 44 -57.21 -9.42 53.46
N PHE A 45 -56.45 -8.34 53.50
CA PHE A 45 -55.64 -7.86 52.39
C PHE A 45 -54.17 -8.02 52.75
N TYR A 46 -53.33 -8.26 51.76
CA TYR A 46 -51.89 -8.11 51.94
C TYR A 46 -51.35 -7.17 50.86
N LEU A 47 -50.34 -6.40 51.23
CA LEU A 47 -49.55 -5.58 50.35
C LEU A 47 -48.13 -6.12 50.37
N ASP A 48 -47.65 -6.60 49.23
CA ASP A 48 -46.24 -6.96 49.07
C ASP A 48 -45.40 -5.68 49.12
N VAL A 49 -44.52 -5.58 50.12
CA VAL A 49 -43.61 -4.44 50.32
C VAL A 49 -42.15 -4.85 50.16
N SER A 50 -41.88 -6.01 49.55
CA SER A 50 -40.53 -6.53 49.32
C SER A 50 -39.63 -5.56 48.57
N CYS A 51 -40.19 -4.80 47.63
CA CYS A 51 -39.48 -3.77 46.87
C CYS A 51 -39.08 -2.53 47.70
N VAL A 52 -39.74 -2.29 48.84
CA VAL A 52 -39.50 -1.14 49.72
C VAL A 52 -38.56 -1.51 50.86
N VAL A 53 -38.78 -2.66 51.49
CA VAL A 53 -37.99 -3.11 52.64
C VAL A 53 -36.69 -3.79 52.22
N GLY A 54 -36.71 -4.47 51.06
CA GLY A 54 -35.61 -5.29 50.59
C GLY A 54 -35.49 -6.62 51.34
N PRO A 55 -34.61 -7.52 50.87
CA PRO A 55 -34.24 -8.72 51.60
C PRO A 55 -33.45 -8.40 52.88
N PRO A 56 -33.34 -9.35 53.84
CA PRO A 56 -32.63 -9.16 55.10
C PRO A 56 -31.10 -9.09 54.96
N TYR A 57 -30.56 -9.28 53.76
CA TYR A 57 -29.14 -9.18 53.42
C TYR A 57 -28.88 -7.96 52.54
N GLY A 58 -27.64 -7.48 52.53
CA GLY A 58 -27.28 -6.27 51.80
C GLY A 58 -25.87 -6.31 51.25
N ILE A 59 -25.66 -5.63 50.13
CA ILE A 59 -24.33 -5.37 49.59
C ILE A 59 -23.72 -4.12 50.25
N THR A 60 -22.43 -4.19 50.60
CA THR A 60 -21.66 -3.10 51.22
C THR A 60 -20.40 -2.73 50.44
N GLY A 61 -19.86 -3.65 49.63
CA GLY A 61 -18.61 -3.44 48.90
C GLY A 61 -18.52 -4.28 47.62
N ILE A 62 -17.67 -3.84 46.69
CA ILE A 62 -17.33 -4.59 45.48
C ILE A 62 -15.86 -4.34 45.15
N PHE A 63 -15.13 -5.39 44.78
CA PHE A 63 -13.72 -5.28 44.39
C PHE A 63 -13.34 -6.33 43.34
N PRO A 64 -12.70 -5.95 42.22
CA PRO A 64 -12.51 -4.57 41.75
C PRO A 64 -13.86 -3.90 41.42
N ASP A 65 -13.87 -2.56 41.40
CA ASP A 65 -15.06 -1.75 41.09
C ASP A 65 -15.15 -1.38 39.59
N PHE A 66 -14.32 -1.98 38.74
CA PHE A 66 -14.31 -1.74 37.29
C PHE A 66 -13.79 -2.95 36.50
N GLY A 67 -14.07 -2.94 35.19
CA GLY A 67 -13.51 -3.89 34.22
C GLY A 67 -14.02 -3.66 32.80
N PRO A 68 -13.58 -4.46 31.82
CA PRO A 68 -13.94 -4.28 30.42
C PRO A 68 -15.39 -4.65 30.14
N ILE A 69 -15.98 -3.96 29.17
CA ILE A 69 -17.37 -4.19 28.71
C ILE A 69 -17.60 -5.61 28.16
N THR A 70 -16.56 -6.31 27.72
CA THR A 70 -16.60 -7.71 27.29
C THR A 70 -16.79 -8.70 28.43
N GLY A 71 -16.73 -8.25 29.69
CA GLY A 71 -16.92 -9.08 30.88
C GLY A 71 -15.69 -9.89 31.26
N GLY A 72 -15.90 -10.98 31.99
CA GLY A 72 -14.83 -11.93 32.37
C GLY A 72 -13.95 -11.49 33.55
N THR A 73 -14.29 -10.40 34.23
CA THR A 73 -13.55 -9.93 35.41
C THR A 73 -14.06 -10.63 36.66
N PRO A 74 -13.21 -11.35 37.43
CA PRO A 74 -13.60 -11.91 38.71
C PRO A 74 -13.76 -10.79 39.74
N LEU A 75 -14.96 -10.68 40.31
CA LEU A 75 -15.32 -9.72 41.35
C LEU A 75 -15.61 -10.43 42.66
N VAL A 76 -15.23 -9.76 43.74
CA VAL A 76 -15.60 -10.07 45.11
C VAL A 76 -16.63 -9.04 45.54
N ILE A 77 -17.80 -9.51 45.96
CA ILE A 77 -18.86 -8.69 46.53
C ILE A 77 -18.86 -8.89 48.03
N GLU A 78 -18.71 -7.79 48.76
CA GLU A 78 -18.81 -7.76 50.22
C GLU A 78 -20.21 -7.32 50.64
N GLY A 79 -20.71 -7.92 51.70
CA GLY A 79 -22.03 -7.63 52.22
C GLY A 79 -22.23 -8.17 53.62
N ILE A 80 -23.51 -8.24 54.00
CA ILE A 80 -23.96 -8.72 55.31
C ILE A 80 -25.07 -9.75 55.14
N ASP A 81 -25.08 -10.73 56.05
CA ASP A 81 -26.13 -11.75 56.20
C ASP A 81 -26.42 -12.60 54.95
N PHE A 82 -25.40 -12.86 54.13
CA PHE A 82 -25.54 -13.78 53.00
C PHE A 82 -25.72 -15.23 53.49
N VAL A 83 -26.60 -15.97 52.81
CA VAL A 83 -26.90 -17.38 53.13
C VAL A 83 -26.51 -18.25 51.96
N ASN A 84 -26.05 -19.48 52.23
CA ASN A 84 -25.71 -20.47 51.20
C ASN A 84 -26.96 -20.93 50.43
N LYS A 85 -27.32 -20.13 49.42
CA LYS A 85 -28.43 -20.31 48.50
C LYS A 85 -27.97 -19.91 47.10
N ALA A 86 -28.76 -20.27 46.08
CA ALA A 86 -28.49 -19.81 44.71
C ALA A 86 -28.46 -18.28 44.65
N VAL A 87 -27.35 -17.71 44.21
CA VAL A 87 -27.13 -16.26 44.14
C VAL A 87 -27.32 -15.78 42.71
N THR A 88 -28.12 -14.74 42.52
CA THR A 88 -28.25 -14.02 41.25
C THR A 88 -27.79 -12.59 41.45
N ILE A 89 -26.86 -12.14 40.61
CA ILE A 89 -26.28 -10.80 40.67
C ILE A 89 -26.68 -10.06 39.40
N ARG A 90 -27.28 -8.89 39.57
CA ARG A 90 -27.79 -8.05 38.49
C ARG A 90 -26.87 -6.86 38.29
N PHE A 91 -26.36 -6.71 37.06
CA PHE A 91 -25.69 -5.52 36.56
C PHE A 91 -26.70 -4.70 35.77
N SER A 92 -27.00 -3.48 36.22
CA SER A 92 -28.08 -2.67 35.64
C SER A 92 -27.65 -1.26 35.27
N CYS A 93 -28.12 -0.82 34.11
CA CYS A 93 -28.00 0.56 33.64
C CYS A 93 -29.39 1.10 33.26
N ARG A 94 -29.48 2.37 32.85
CA ARG A 94 -30.75 2.98 32.42
C ARG A 94 -31.40 2.27 31.21
N LYS A 95 -30.62 1.58 30.38
CA LYS A 95 -31.08 0.94 29.14
C LYS A 95 -31.44 -0.55 29.30
N GLY A 96 -31.09 -1.16 30.42
CA GLY A 96 -31.35 -2.59 30.65
C GLY A 96 -30.47 -3.17 31.76
N ALA A 97 -30.64 -4.47 31.99
CA ALA A 97 -29.93 -5.19 33.04
C ALA A 97 -29.56 -6.61 32.57
N VAL A 98 -28.46 -7.13 33.12
CA VAL A 98 -27.95 -8.47 32.87
C VAL A 98 -27.78 -9.19 34.21
N ASP A 99 -28.34 -10.38 34.30
CA ASP A 99 -28.29 -11.21 35.50
C ASP A 99 -27.31 -12.36 35.30
N VAL A 100 -26.43 -12.57 36.27
CA VAL A 100 -25.45 -13.66 36.28
C VAL A 100 -25.49 -14.43 37.59
N PRO A 101 -25.18 -15.73 37.57
CA PRO A 101 -25.05 -16.51 38.79
C PRO A 101 -23.81 -16.06 39.59
N GLY A 102 -23.97 -15.93 40.90
CA GLY A 102 -22.88 -15.75 41.85
C GLY A 102 -22.54 -17.02 42.61
N GLU A 103 -21.33 -17.09 43.14
CA GLU A 103 -20.85 -18.15 44.03
C GLU A 103 -20.84 -17.65 45.47
N TYR A 104 -21.52 -18.37 46.36
CA TYR A 104 -21.50 -18.09 47.79
C TYR A 104 -20.19 -18.60 48.41
N ILE A 105 -19.48 -17.73 49.13
CA ILE A 105 -18.26 -18.09 49.85
C ILE A 105 -18.53 -18.16 51.36
N ASN A 106 -19.04 -17.08 51.93
CA ASN A 106 -19.40 -16.98 53.35
C ASN A 106 -20.52 -15.93 53.54
N ASP A 107 -20.91 -15.70 54.79
CA ASP A 107 -21.98 -14.78 55.18
C ASP A 107 -21.72 -13.29 54.88
N HIS A 108 -20.50 -12.92 54.48
CA HIS A 108 -20.11 -11.55 54.13
C HIS A 108 -19.51 -11.44 52.72
N THR A 109 -19.35 -12.53 51.98
CA THR A 109 -18.60 -12.55 50.72
C THR A 109 -19.24 -13.43 49.66
N LEU A 110 -19.39 -12.87 48.46
CA LEU A 110 -19.84 -13.56 47.25
C LEU A 110 -18.80 -13.34 46.14
N ASN A 111 -18.58 -14.36 45.31
CA ASN A 111 -17.76 -14.23 44.11
C ASN A 111 -18.66 -14.20 42.87
N VAL A 112 -18.28 -13.43 41.86
CA VAL A 112 -18.97 -13.38 40.57
C VAL A 112 -18.01 -13.05 39.46
N VAL A 113 -18.29 -13.55 38.26
CA VAL A 113 -17.58 -13.12 37.05
C VAL A 113 -18.49 -12.15 36.30
N THR A 114 -17.95 -11.01 35.89
CA THR A 114 -18.76 -10.02 35.17
C THR A 114 -19.29 -10.57 33.84
N PRO A 115 -20.57 -10.31 33.52
CA PRO A 115 -21.12 -10.65 32.22
C PRO A 115 -20.51 -9.81 31.10
N ASP A 116 -20.63 -10.32 29.88
CA ASP A 116 -20.53 -9.48 28.68
C ASP A 116 -21.65 -8.44 28.70
N PHE A 117 -21.28 -7.17 28.69
CA PHE A 117 -22.16 -6.01 28.74
C PHE A 117 -22.13 -5.20 27.44
N THR A 118 -21.58 -5.75 26.35
CA THR A 118 -21.44 -5.10 25.03
C THR A 118 -22.76 -4.69 24.38
N ALA A 119 -23.88 -5.30 24.78
CA ALA A 119 -25.22 -4.92 24.34
C ALA A 119 -25.66 -3.51 24.84
N TYR A 120 -24.97 -2.97 25.84
CA TYR A 120 -25.27 -1.68 26.48
C TYR A 120 -24.06 -0.74 26.37
N PRO A 121 -24.22 0.57 26.57
CA PRO A 121 -23.08 1.49 26.57
C PRO A 121 -22.18 1.26 27.79
N ALA A 122 -20.87 1.45 27.60
CA ALA A 122 -19.90 1.51 28.69
C ALA A 122 -20.25 2.64 29.67
N GLY A 123 -19.89 2.43 30.94
CA GLY A 123 -20.14 3.38 32.03
C GLY A 123 -20.49 2.71 33.35
N ASP A 124 -21.00 3.53 34.27
CA ASP A 124 -21.38 3.09 35.61
C ASP A 124 -22.68 2.26 35.57
N VAL A 125 -22.62 1.09 36.19
CA VAL A 125 -23.77 0.20 36.40
C VAL A 125 -23.98 -0.06 37.88
N GLN A 126 -25.24 -0.27 38.26
CA GLN A 126 -25.60 -0.68 39.61
C GLN A 126 -25.58 -2.20 39.70
N VAL A 127 -24.87 -2.71 40.70
CA VAL A 127 -24.78 -4.13 41.05
C VAL A 127 -25.66 -4.40 42.25
N ARG A 128 -26.58 -5.36 42.11
CA ARG A 128 -27.51 -5.80 43.17
C ARG A 128 -27.53 -7.32 43.26
N VAL A 129 -27.87 -7.82 44.44
CA VAL A 129 -27.88 -9.27 44.73
C VAL A 129 -29.29 -9.75 45.05
N ALA A 130 -29.65 -10.94 44.60
CA ALA A 130 -30.86 -11.65 44.99
C ALA A 130 -30.50 -13.11 45.33
N LEU A 131 -31.04 -13.65 46.44
CA LEU A 131 -30.86 -15.05 46.83
C LEU A 131 -32.14 -15.83 46.52
N GLN A 132 -32.03 -16.90 45.73
CA GLN A 132 -33.06 -17.92 45.46
C GLN A 132 -34.52 -17.43 45.47
N GLY A 133 -34.89 -16.58 44.51
CA GLY A 133 -36.27 -16.11 44.33
C GLY A 133 -36.69 -14.92 45.18
N ASP A 134 -35.81 -14.44 46.07
CA ASP A 134 -35.99 -13.19 46.80
C ASP A 134 -35.87 -11.97 45.86
N SER A 135 -36.37 -10.82 46.31
CA SER A 135 -36.17 -9.54 45.64
C SER A 135 -34.70 -9.10 45.70
N PHE A 136 -34.29 -8.29 44.73
CA PHE A 136 -32.96 -7.68 44.74
C PHE A 136 -32.77 -6.75 45.95
N THR A 137 -31.53 -6.67 46.43
CA THR A 137 -31.13 -5.75 47.50
C THR A 137 -31.56 -4.31 47.20
N THR A 138 -31.96 -3.60 48.26
CA THR A 138 -32.22 -2.15 48.22
C THR A 138 -30.90 -1.37 48.17
N THR A 139 -29.86 -1.88 48.84
CA THR A 139 -28.48 -1.41 48.66
C THR A 139 -27.90 -1.88 47.32
N PHE A 140 -27.02 -1.08 46.76
CA PHE A 140 -26.33 -1.36 45.50
C PHE A 140 -24.91 -0.83 45.58
N GLN A 141 -24.01 -1.44 44.82
CA GLN A 141 -22.69 -0.88 44.56
C GLN A 141 -22.57 -0.47 43.10
N THR A 142 -21.69 0.48 42.83
CA THR A 142 -21.39 0.90 41.46
C THR A 142 -20.23 0.09 40.93
N TYR A 143 -20.36 -0.39 39.70
CA TYR A 143 -19.29 -1.01 38.93
C TYR A 143 -19.12 -0.26 37.61
N ASN A 144 -17.90 0.07 37.22
CA ASN A 144 -17.62 0.81 35.99
C ASN A 144 -17.18 -0.12 34.86
N TYR A 145 -18.01 -0.27 33.83
CA TYR A 145 -17.60 -0.91 32.59
C TYR A 145 -16.86 0.09 31.71
N PHE A 146 -15.61 -0.18 31.36
CA PHE A 146 -14.87 0.61 30.38
C PHE A 146 -14.93 -0.01 28.98
N SER A 147 -14.89 0.84 27.95
CA SER A 147 -14.92 0.40 26.55
C SER A 147 -13.58 -0.23 26.13
N VAL A 148 -13.62 -1.20 25.21
CA VAL A 148 -12.41 -1.89 24.72
C VAL A 148 -11.79 -1.12 23.56
N THR A 149 -10.46 -1.16 23.47
CA THR A 149 -9.67 -0.51 22.42
C THR A 149 -9.95 -1.12 21.04
N HIS A 150 -10.10 -0.25 20.04
CA HIS A 150 -10.31 -0.60 18.65
C HIS A 150 -9.15 -0.05 17.80
N ALA A 151 -8.23 -0.92 17.41
CA ALA A 151 -6.97 -0.55 16.75
C ALA A 151 -7.15 0.39 15.54
N PRO A 152 -8.11 0.17 14.60
CA PRO A 152 -8.28 1.02 13.42
C PRO A 152 -8.67 2.47 13.71
N LEU A 153 -9.07 2.81 14.95
CA LEU A 153 -9.42 4.16 15.37
C LEU A 153 -8.41 4.77 16.35
N CYS A 154 -7.42 4.00 16.77
CA CYS A 154 -6.29 4.51 17.56
C CYS A 154 -5.30 5.20 16.61
N PHE A 155 -4.59 6.20 17.10
CA PHE A 155 -3.60 6.95 16.33
C PHE A 155 -2.44 7.37 17.23
N ALA A 156 -1.34 7.78 16.60
CA ALA A 156 -0.15 8.27 17.29
C ALA A 156 0.18 9.69 16.85
N TYR A 157 0.73 10.50 17.77
CA TYR A 157 1.13 11.87 17.49
C TYR A 157 2.36 12.28 18.31
N GLY A 158 3.17 13.20 17.80
CA GLY A 158 4.41 13.66 18.44
C GLY A 158 5.66 13.50 17.57
N PRO A 159 6.81 14.07 18.01
CA PRO A 159 8.01 14.22 17.18
C PRO A 159 8.65 12.88 16.76
N GLY A 160 8.41 11.78 17.49
CA GLY A 160 8.87 10.46 17.10
C GLY A 160 8.20 9.90 15.84
N VAL A 161 7.01 10.38 15.47
CA VAL A 161 6.32 9.95 14.23
C VAL A 161 6.37 11.00 13.13
N LEU A 162 7.21 12.04 13.31
CA LEU A 162 7.34 13.17 12.38
C LEU A 162 8.72 13.20 11.70
N SER A 163 8.81 13.98 10.63
CA SER A 163 10.04 14.20 9.86
C SER A 163 10.76 15.47 10.29
N GLY A 164 12.06 15.38 10.60
CA GLY A 164 12.89 16.51 11.03
C GLY A 164 13.38 16.44 12.48
N GLY A 165 13.45 15.23 13.05
CA GLY A 165 14.03 15.00 14.37
C GLY A 165 15.56 15.03 14.37
N ALA A 166 16.17 15.11 15.56
CA ALA A 166 17.59 14.97 15.77
C ALA A 166 17.98 13.50 16.00
N SER A 167 18.96 12.96 15.26
CA SER A 167 19.51 11.62 15.51
C SER A 167 20.41 11.60 16.75
N GLY A 168 20.55 10.42 17.37
CA GLY A 168 21.34 10.23 18.59
C GLY A 168 20.71 10.79 19.87
N GLU A 169 19.60 11.52 19.77
CA GLU A 169 18.88 12.14 20.88
C GLU A 169 17.54 11.42 21.16
N PRO A 170 17.08 11.35 22.41
CA PRO A 170 15.79 10.73 22.74
C PRO A 170 14.64 11.50 22.08
N THR A 171 13.71 10.77 21.47
CA THR A 171 12.45 11.26 20.92
C THR A 171 11.29 10.48 21.54
N CYS A 172 10.09 11.03 21.44
CA CYS A 172 8.89 10.38 21.95
C CYS A 172 7.65 10.70 21.11
N PHE A 173 6.62 9.89 21.26
CA PHE A 173 5.29 10.14 20.72
C PHE A 173 4.24 9.51 21.65
N ILE A 174 2.99 9.92 21.50
CA ILE A 174 1.87 9.40 22.29
C ILE A 174 0.97 8.57 21.39
N VAL A 175 0.67 7.33 21.80
CA VAL A 175 -0.42 6.54 21.23
C VAL A 175 -1.69 6.88 22.00
N GLN A 176 -2.71 7.33 21.28
CA GLN A 176 -4.03 7.63 21.82
C GLN A 176 -5.00 6.48 21.51
N ALA A 177 -5.40 5.76 22.54
CA ALA A 177 -6.34 4.65 22.39
C ALA A 177 -7.79 5.15 22.29
N ARG A 178 -8.58 4.48 21.46
CA ARG A 178 -10.00 4.74 21.22
C ARG A 178 -10.82 3.47 21.17
N ASP A 179 -12.11 3.60 21.47
CA ASP A 179 -13.09 2.53 21.28
C ASP A 179 -13.73 2.54 19.88
N ALA A 180 -14.52 1.51 19.60
CA ALA A 180 -15.24 1.36 18.34
C ALA A 180 -16.32 2.44 18.10
N GLN A 181 -16.64 3.26 19.11
CA GLN A 181 -17.58 4.38 19.01
C GLN A 181 -16.86 5.73 18.86
N HIS A 182 -15.57 5.72 18.51
CA HIS A 182 -14.70 6.90 18.38
C HIS A 182 -14.46 7.67 19.69
N ASN A 183 -14.83 7.13 20.85
CA ASN A 183 -14.56 7.80 22.13
C ASN A 183 -13.12 7.51 22.57
N LEU A 184 -12.53 8.49 23.26
CA LEU A 184 -11.22 8.34 23.88
C LEU A 184 -11.32 7.36 25.05
N ARG A 185 -10.37 6.43 25.10
CA ARG A 185 -10.19 5.58 26.28
C ARG A 185 -9.83 6.47 27.46
N THR A 186 -10.46 6.23 28.60
CA THR A 186 -10.22 6.98 29.85
C THR A 186 -9.36 6.21 30.84
N ARG A 187 -9.01 4.96 30.52
CA ARG A 187 -8.25 4.03 31.35
C ARG A 187 -7.12 3.41 30.53
N GLY A 188 -6.04 3.07 31.22
CA GLY A 188 -4.91 2.33 30.66
C GLY A 188 -5.14 0.82 30.59
N GLY A 189 -4.04 0.09 30.53
CA GLY A 189 -3.97 -1.38 30.53
C GLY A 189 -3.97 -2.02 29.13
N ASP A 190 -3.94 -1.22 28.07
CA ASP A 190 -3.83 -1.73 26.71
C ASP A 190 -2.37 -2.05 26.37
N GLU A 191 -2.15 -3.22 25.78
CA GLU A 191 -0.82 -3.64 25.34
C GLU A 191 -0.59 -3.26 23.88
N PHE A 192 0.45 -2.46 23.66
CA PHE A 192 0.93 -2.05 22.33
C PHE A 192 2.35 -2.58 22.10
N ILE A 193 2.61 -2.98 20.86
CA ILE A 193 3.96 -3.29 20.36
C ILE A 193 4.35 -2.18 19.38
N VAL A 194 5.57 -1.66 19.53
CA VAL A 194 6.16 -0.69 18.62
C VAL A 194 7.41 -1.31 18.00
N GLU A 195 7.47 -1.33 16.68
CA GLU A 195 8.59 -1.83 15.89
C GLU A 195 9.13 -0.68 15.04
N ILE A 196 10.45 -0.48 15.03
CA ILE A 196 11.09 0.59 14.26
C ILE A 196 12.06 -0.05 13.27
N SER A 197 11.96 0.27 11.99
CA SER A 197 12.83 -0.26 10.92
C SER A 197 13.43 0.86 10.08
N ALA A 198 14.72 0.76 9.74
CA ALA A 198 15.42 1.74 8.88
C ALA A 198 15.27 1.43 7.38
N ASP A 199 15.08 0.15 7.03
CA ASP A 199 14.93 -0.35 5.65
C ASP A 199 13.96 -1.55 5.64
N GLU A 200 13.69 -2.13 4.47
CA GLU A 200 12.92 -3.39 4.31
C GLU A 200 13.58 -4.63 4.97
N SER A 201 14.73 -4.47 5.62
CA SER A 201 15.49 -5.53 6.27
C SER A 201 14.91 -6.00 7.61
N GLY A 202 13.83 -5.38 8.09
CA GLY A 202 13.06 -5.79 9.29
C GLY A 202 13.26 -4.87 10.50
N PRO A 203 12.65 -5.23 11.65
CA PRO A 203 12.67 -4.38 12.85
C PRO A 203 14.07 -4.31 13.48
N MET A 204 14.49 -3.09 13.80
CA MET A 204 15.73 -2.80 14.51
C MET A 204 15.52 -2.99 16.01
N PHE A 205 16.50 -3.59 16.68
CA PHE A 205 16.53 -3.63 18.14
C PHE A 205 16.99 -2.29 18.71
N LEU A 206 16.09 -1.58 19.40
CA LEU A 206 16.38 -0.33 20.09
C LEU A 206 16.29 -0.54 21.60
N PRO A 207 17.40 -0.55 22.35
CA PRO A 207 17.38 -0.77 23.79
C PRO A 207 16.74 0.40 24.57
N SER A 208 16.64 1.58 23.94
CA SER A 208 15.98 2.76 24.49
C SER A 208 14.47 2.77 24.29
N LEU A 209 13.91 1.84 23.50
CA LEU A 209 12.48 1.79 23.25
C LEU A 209 11.73 1.39 24.53
N GLN A 210 10.86 2.29 24.99
CA GLN A 210 10.03 2.10 26.17
C GLN A 210 8.61 2.60 25.90
N ILE A 211 7.63 1.84 26.39
CA ILE A 211 6.21 2.21 26.35
C ILE A 211 5.73 2.38 27.78
N GLN A 212 5.26 3.58 28.11
CA GLN A 212 4.72 3.92 29.43
C GLN A 212 3.22 4.18 29.31
N ASP A 213 2.42 3.38 30.01
CA ASP A 213 0.99 3.63 30.18
C ASP A 213 0.74 4.79 31.15
N LEU A 214 0.01 5.81 30.71
CA LEU A 214 -0.36 6.97 31.53
C LEU A 214 -1.69 6.78 32.28
N ILE A 215 -2.28 5.59 32.21
CA ILE A 215 -3.50 5.14 32.92
C ILE A 215 -4.74 5.97 32.54
N ASN A 216 -4.67 6.70 31.43
CA ASN A 216 -5.71 7.60 30.95
C ASN A 216 -6.05 7.36 29.47
N GLY A 217 -5.72 6.17 28.95
CA GLY A 217 -5.88 5.82 27.53
C GLY A 217 -4.81 6.40 26.59
N LYS A 218 -3.77 7.04 27.15
CA LYS A 218 -2.58 7.50 26.43
C LYS A 218 -1.37 6.68 26.83
N TYR A 219 -0.54 6.35 25.85
CA TYR A 219 0.69 5.57 26.04
C TYR A 219 1.87 6.37 25.49
N LEU A 220 2.79 6.75 26.36
CA LEU A 220 3.99 7.49 25.99
C LEU A 220 5.06 6.51 25.51
N VAL A 221 5.41 6.61 24.24
CA VAL A 221 6.49 5.81 23.65
C VAL A 221 7.72 6.69 23.53
N SER A 222 8.85 6.22 24.06
CA SER A 222 10.15 6.90 23.97
C SER A 222 11.18 5.99 23.31
N TYR A 223 12.02 6.52 22.44
CA TYR A 223 13.13 5.78 21.83
C TYR A 223 14.22 6.73 21.31
N THR A 224 15.35 6.18 20.87
CA THR A 224 16.47 6.94 20.29
C THR A 224 16.97 6.22 19.05
N VAL A 225 17.04 6.91 17.92
CA VAL A 225 17.66 6.37 16.71
C VAL A 225 19.17 6.64 16.70
N PRO A 226 20.00 5.67 16.29
CA PRO A 226 21.45 5.80 16.38
C PRO A 226 22.08 6.59 15.22
N SER A 227 21.42 6.65 14.06
CA SER A 227 21.95 7.26 12.84
C SER A 227 20.91 8.16 12.18
N PRO A 228 21.33 9.16 11.38
CA PRO A 228 20.41 9.92 10.54
C PRO A 228 19.85 9.03 9.43
N GLY A 229 18.61 9.29 9.02
CA GLY A 229 17.93 8.50 8.01
C GLY A 229 16.41 8.52 8.14
N GLU A 230 15.76 7.78 7.25
CA GLU A 230 14.32 7.52 7.29
C GLU A 230 14.06 6.24 8.09
N TYR A 231 13.03 6.27 8.94
CA TYR A 231 12.62 5.17 9.80
C TYR A 231 11.10 4.97 9.70
N GLN A 232 10.69 3.71 9.63
CA GLN A 232 9.30 3.28 9.65
C GLN A 232 8.93 2.84 11.06
N VAL A 233 7.92 3.48 11.67
CA VAL A 233 7.41 3.22 13.01
C VAL A 233 6.09 2.48 12.90
N LYS A 234 6.13 1.17 13.13
CA LYS A 234 4.97 0.29 13.10
C LYS A 234 4.44 0.09 14.52
N ILE A 235 3.13 0.27 14.71
CA ILE A 235 2.48 0.25 16.02
C ILE A 235 1.26 -0.68 15.96
N GLU A 236 1.26 -1.70 16.81
CA GLU A 236 0.27 -2.78 16.81
C GLU A 236 -0.36 -2.94 18.20
N PHE A 237 -1.68 -2.97 18.24
CA PHE A 237 -2.45 -3.31 19.43
C PHE A 237 -2.59 -4.83 19.58
N GLN A 238 -2.32 -5.38 20.77
CA GLN A 238 -2.29 -6.83 21.01
C GLN A 238 -3.65 -7.46 21.34
N GLY A 239 -4.75 -6.70 21.34
CA GLY A 239 -6.08 -7.27 21.58
C GLY A 239 -6.44 -7.49 23.06
N THR A 240 -5.85 -6.70 23.96
CA THR A 240 -6.19 -6.75 25.40
C THR A 240 -7.68 -6.56 25.64
N PHE A 241 -8.18 -7.15 26.73
CA PHE A 241 -9.58 -7.09 27.14
C PHE A 241 -10.59 -7.63 26.11
N GLY A 242 -10.17 -8.52 25.21
CA GLY A 242 -11.02 -9.08 24.16
C GLY A 242 -11.19 -8.16 22.94
N GLY A 243 -10.31 -7.18 22.78
CA GLY A 243 -10.24 -6.36 21.58
C GLY A 243 -9.62 -7.10 20.40
N ASN A 244 -9.91 -6.64 19.18
CA ASN A 244 -9.27 -7.21 18.00
C ASN A 244 -7.85 -6.66 17.87
N ALA A 245 -6.86 -7.54 17.90
CA ALA A 245 -5.47 -7.19 17.63
C ALA A 245 -5.32 -6.66 16.19
N GLY A 246 -4.40 -5.72 16.00
CA GLY A 246 -4.13 -5.14 14.68
C GLY A 246 -3.35 -3.84 14.73
N LEU A 247 -2.98 -3.37 13.55
CA LEU A 247 -2.28 -2.10 13.39
C LEU A 247 -3.17 -0.92 13.75
N ILE A 248 -2.57 0.09 14.40
CA ILE A 248 -3.28 1.35 14.61
C ILE A 248 -3.42 2.11 13.30
N ARG A 249 -4.36 3.06 13.27
CA ARG A 249 -4.59 3.92 12.12
C ARG A 249 -3.34 4.73 11.79
N GLY A 250 -3.00 4.83 10.50
CA GLY A 250 -1.81 5.56 10.03
C GLY A 250 -0.51 4.77 10.12
N SER A 251 -0.50 3.57 10.72
CA SER A 251 0.70 2.74 10.79
C SER A 251 0.96 1.98 9.48
N PRO A 252 2.22 1.87 9.00
CA PRO A 252 3.44 2.43 9.59
C PRO A 252 3.58 3.94 9.35
N TYR A 253 4.13 4.63 10.35
CA TYR A 253 4.46 6.06 10.27
C TYR A 253 5.89 6.25 9.77
N THR A 254 6.12 7.25 8.91
CA THR A 254 7.46 7.61 8.43
C THR A 254 8.04 8.76 9.23
N ALA A 255 9.20 8.54 9.87
CA ALA A 255 9.93 9.55 10.62
C ALA A 255 11.35 9.72 10.05
N THR A 256 11.85 10.95 9.96
CA THR A 256 13.19 11.25 9.46
C THR A 256 14.01 11.99 10.50
N PHE A 257 15.29 11.62 10.62
CA PHE A 257 16.22 12.17 11.61
C PHE A 257 17.53 12.63 10.95
N ASP A 258 18.09 13.73 11.46
CA ASP A 258 19.32 14.35 10.96
C ASP A 258 20.24 14.75 12.14
N ASP A 259 21.56 14.70 11.93
CA ASP A 259 22.59 15.06 12.91
C ASP A 259 22.78 16.57 13.06
N ILE A 260 22.31 17.36 12.08
CA ILE A 260 22.46 18.83 12.05
C ILE A 260 21.41 19.52 12.94
N VAL A 261 20.36 18.79 13.31
CA VAL A 261 19.19 19.31 14.02
C VAL A 261 19.42 19.28 15.53
N THR A 262 18.91 20.29 16.24
CA THR A 262 19.06 20.37 17.70
C THR A 262 18.12 19.39 18.40
N ARG A 263 18.55 18.87 19.56
CA ARG A 263 17.72 18.00 20.43
C ARG A 263 16.35 18.59 20.80
N GLU A 264 16.20 19.91 20.75
CA GLU A 264 14.95 20.61 21.05
C GLU A 264 13.83 20.27 20.06
N MET A 265 14.16 19.82 18.85
CA MET A 265 13.18 19.35 17.87
C MET A 265 12.51 18.04 18.28
N ASN A 266 13.17 17.21 19.10
CA ASN A 266 12.61 15.94 19.57
C ASN A 266 11.65 16.10 20.76
N LEU A 267 11.45 17.32 21.27
CA LEU A 267 10.54 17.59 22.37
C LEU A 267 9.09 17.63 21.87
N MET A 268 8.14 17.07 22.65
CA MET A 268 6.70 17.17 22.36
C MET A 268 6.19 18.62 22.31
N THR A 269 6.89 19.53 22.99
CA THR A 269 6.64 20.98 22.99
C THR A 269 7.66 21.74 22.13
N GLY A 270 8.43 21.01 21.32
CA GLY A 270 9.49 21.53 20.48
C GLY A 270 8.96 22.26 19.25
N LYS A 271 9.86 22.94 18.57
CA LYS A 271 9.53 23.69 17.35
C LYS A 271 9.03 22.78 16.22
N LEU A 272 9.54 21.55 16.12
CA LEU A 272 9.11 20.57 15.11
C LEU A 272 7.60 20.32 15.16
N VAL A 273 7.06 20.01 16.35
CA VAL A 273 5.63 19.75 16.54
C VAL A 273 4.80 21.00 16.23
N LEU A 274 5.25 22.17 16.68
CA LEU A 274 4.55 23.43 16.41
C LEU A 274 4.49 23.74 14.91
N ASP A 275 5.63 23.66 14.22
CA ASP A 275 5.72 23.93 12.78
C ASP A 275 4.86 22.93 11.99
N GLN A 276 4.83 21.66 12.41
CA GLN A 276 3.98 20.63 11.82
C GLN A 276 2.49 20.93 12.02
N VAL A 277 2.06 21.28 13.24
CA VAL A 277 0.69 21.70 13.54
C VAL A 277 0.26 22.86 12.64
N PHE A 278 1.12 23.86 12.45
CA PHE A 278 0.84 24.99 11.55
C PHE A 278 0.69 24.56 10.09
N HIS A 279 1.61 23.72 9.62
CA HIS A 279 1.60 23.21 8.26
C HIS A 279 0.32 22.41 7.96
N ASP A 280 -0.05 21.51 8.87
CA ASP A 280 -1.22 20.63 8.70
C ASP A 280 -2.53 21.40 8.83
N LEU A 281 -2.62 22.39 9.72
CA LEU A 281 -3.76 23.30 9.78
C LEU A 281 -3.94 24.06 8.46
N GLN A 282 -2.87 24.58 7.86
CA GLN A 282 -2.93 25.26 6.56
C GLN A 282 -3.36 24.32 5.44
N GLY A 283 -2.75 23.12 5.38
CA GLY A 283 -3.08 22.11 4.38
C GLY A 283 -4.53 21.65 4.46
N LEU A 284 -5.02 21.36 5.66
CA LEU A 284 -6.41 20.96 5.90
C LEU A 284 -7.39 22.10 5.60
N GLN A 285 -7.06 23.34 5.98
CA GLN A 285 -7.89 24.50 5.68
C GLN A 285 -8.02 24.71 4.16
N GLN A 286 -6.91 24.62 3.43
CA GLN A 286 -6.92 24.72 1.97
C GLN A 286 -7.73 23.58 1.33
N SER A 287 -7.45 22.33 1.72
CA SER A 287 -8.13 21.16 1.16
C SER A 287 -9.64 21.18 1.44
N THR A 288 -10.04 21.53 2.66
CA THR A 288 -11.47 21.63 3.04
C THR A 288 -12.16 22.73 2.25
N ARG A 289 -11.50 23.88 2.06
CA ARG A 289 -12.03 25.00 1.28
C ARG A 289 -12.17 24.64 -0.20
N GLU A 290 -11.16 24.01 -0.79
CA GLU A 290 -11.20 23.55 -2.19
C GLU A 290 -12.33 22.54 -2.41
N CYS A 291 -12.50 21.56 -1.51
CA CYS A 291 -13.61 20.60 -1.57
C CYS A 291 -14.98 21.31 -1.45
N ASN A 292 -15.13 22.27 -0.54
CA ASN A 292 -16.39 22.97 -0.35
C ASN A 292 -16.77 23.82 -1.59
N ILE A 293 -15.80 24.56 -2.15
CA ILE A 293 -16.00 25.32 -3.40
C ILE A 293 -16.30 24.37 -4.57
N GLY A 294 -15.57 23.27 -4.67
CA GLY A 294 -15.76 22.26 -5.70
C GLY A 294 -17.16 21.64 -5.69
N LEU A 295 -17.67 21.29 -4.50
CA LEU A 295 -19.01 20.71 -4.33
C LEU A 295 -20.15 21.68 -4.68
N GLU A 296 -19.93 22.98 -4.51
CA GLU A 296 -20.92 24.03 -4.78
C GLU A 296 -20.89 24.54 -6.22
N GLN A 297 -19.97 24.06 -7.06
CA GLN A 297 -19.91 24.50 -8.45
C GLN A 297 -21.24 24.25 -9.18
N PRO A 298 -21.72 25.24 -9.96
CA PRO A 298 -22.93 25.08 -10.76
C PRO A 298 -22.68 24.07 -11.88
N LEU A 299 -23.66 23.21 -12.14
CA LEU A 299 -23.60 22.19 -13.20
C LEU A 299 -24.28 22.61 -14.50
N SER A 300 -24.88 23.80 -14.52
CA SER A 300 -25.61 24.30 -15.68
C SER A 300 -25.61 25.82 -15.68
N ASP A 301 -25.12 26.39 -16.77
CA ASP A 301 -25.30 27.80 -17.11
C ASP A 301 -25.81 27.85 -18.56
N PRO A 302 -26.79 28.70 -18.88
CA PRO A 302 -27.32 28.86 -20.24
C PRO A 302 -26.27 29.28 -21.29
N THR A 303 -25.08 29.72 -20.88
CA THR A 303 -23.99 30.13 -21.76
C THR A 303 -22.95 29.04 -22.03
N TRP A 304 -23.04 27.88 -21.38
CA TRP A 304 -21.99 26.86 -21.44
C TRP A 304 -22.11 25.93 -22.66
N THR A 305 -20.95 25.57 -23.22
CA THR A 305 -20.88 24.50 -24.24
C THR A 305 -21.05 23.12 -23.59
N PRO A 306 -21.49 22.10 -24.35
CA PRO A 306 -21.58 20.72 -23.85
C PRO A 306 -20.26 20.21 -23.24
N ASP A 307 -19.12 20.63 -23.77
CA ASP A 307 -17.79 20.24 -23.29
C ASP A 307 -17.47 20.91 -21.94
N GLN A 308 -17.90 22.16 -21.73
CA GLN A 308 -17.73 22.86 -20.45
C GLN A 308 -18.59 22.26 -19.35
N VAL A 309 -19.83 21.85 -19.68
CA VAL A 309 -20.70 21.11 -18.75
C VAL A 309 -20.07 19.76 -18.36
N THR A 310 -19.49 19.07 -19.32
CA THR A 310 -18.80 17.78 -19.13
C THR A 310 -17.56 17.95 -18.24
N ALA A 311 -16.76 18.99 -18.46
CA ALA A 311 -15.59 19.30 -17.63
C ALA A 311 -15.98 19.66 -16.20
N ALA A 312 -17.02 20.48 -16.00
CA ALA A 312 -17.54 20.82 -14.67
C ALA A 312 -18.10 19.59 -13.93
N LEU A 313 -18.72 18.65 -14.66
CA LEU A 313 -19.18 17.39 -14.07
C LEU A 313 -18.02 16.52 -13.59
N ILE A 314 -16.96 16.39 -14.40
CA ILE A 314 -15.76 15.64 -14.04
C ILE A 314 -15.11 16.25 -12.80
N GLN A 315 -14.94 17.57 -12.75
CA GLN A 315 -14.38 18.26 -11.59
C GLN A 315 -15.22 18.06 -10.33
N LEU A 316 -16.56 18.16 -10.43
CA LEU A 316 -17.43 17.91 -9.29
C LEU A 316 -17.33 16.44 -8.83
N LYS A 317 -17.29 15.48 -9.77
CA LYS A 317 -17.13 14.07 -9.41
C LYS A 317 -15.75 13.81 -8.80
N GLU A 318 -14.70 14.45 -9.30
CA GLU A 318 -13.34 14.37 -8.74
C GLU A 318 -13.33 14.83 -7.28
N HIS A 319 -13.98 15.95 -6.95
CA HIS A 319 -14.11 16.41 -5.56
C HIS A 319 -14.92 15.44 -4.69
N VAL A 320 -16.02 14.88 -5.19
CA VAL A 320 -16.81 13.85 -4.48
C VAL A 320 -15.94 12.61 -4.21
N PHE A 321 -15.29 12.09 -5.24
CA PHE A 321 -14.42 10.91 -5.14
C PHE A 321 -13.21 11.16 -4.22
N MET A 322 -12.63 12.36 -4.26
CA MET A 322 -11.55 12.75 -3.36
C MET A 322 -12.01 12.76 -1.90
N VAL A 323 -13.22 13.25 -1.60
CA VAL A 323 -13.77 13.20 -0.25
C VAL A 323 -14.11 11.76 0.17
N GLU A 324 -14.60 10.92 -0.73
CA GLU A 324 -14.87 9.50 -0.44
C GLU A 324 -13.58 8.70 -0.18
N LYS A 325 -12.54 8.91 -0.99
CA LYS A 325 -11.26 8.18 -0.92
C LYS A 325 -10.32 8.72 0.16
N ARG A 326 -10.25 10.03 0.34
CA ARG A 326 -9.34 10.69 1.30
C ARG A 326 -10.03 11.17 2.57
N GLY A 327 -11.35 11.04 2.68
CA GLY A 327 -12.10 11.56 3.81
C GLY A 327 -11.70 10.93 5.13
N GLU A 328 -11.37 9.63 5.12
CA GLU A 328 -10.80 8.97 6.29
C GLU A 328 -9.47 9.59 6.71
N ALA A 329 -8.53 9.77 5.78
CA ALA A 329 -7.23 10.38 6.07
C ALA A 329 -7.38 11.82 6.61
N ILE A 330 -8.27 12.62 6.03
CA ILE A 330 -8.58 13.99 6.51
C ILE A 330 -9.14 13.94 7.93
N SER A 331 -10.07 13.02 8.21
CA SER A 331 -10.60 12.83 9.56
C SER A 331 -9.52 12.38 10.56
N LEU A 332 -8.55 11.57 10.16
CA LEU A 332 -7.41 11.20 11.01
C LEU A 332 -6.56 12.43 11.35
N SER A 333 -6.17 13.23 10.36
CA SER A 333 -5.35 14.42 10.59
C SER A 333 -6.04 15.46 11.49
N ILE A 334 -7.37 15.63 11.36
CA ILE A 334 -8.15 16.48 12.27
C ILE A 334 -8.08 15.94 13.71
N GLU A 335 -8.16 14.62 13.89
CA GLU A 335 -8.11 13.98 15.21
C GLU A 335 -6.72 14.05 15.86
N GLU A 336 -5.66 13.84 15.07
CA GLU A 336 -4.27 14.01 15.49
C GLU A 336 -4.01 15.45 15.94
N LEU A 337 -4.37 16.44 15.12
CA LEU A 337 -4.24 17.86 15.47
C LEU A 337 -5.03 18.25 16.72
N ARG A 338 -6.24 17.69 16.89
CA ARG A 338 -7.04 17.93 18.11
C ARG A 338 -6.29 17.44 19.35
N ALA A 339 -5.67 16.26 19.26
CA ALA A 339 -4.92 15.68 20.38
C ALA A 339 -3.62 16.44 20.64
N GLU A 340 -2.91 16.86 19.60
CA GLU A 340 -1.69 17.66 19.68
C GLU A 340 -1.95 19.03 20.30
N ILE A 341 -2.95 19.78 19.79
CA ILE A 341 -3.32 21.09 20.34
C ILE A 341 -3.78 20.97 21.79
N ALA A 342 -4.53 19.93 22.14
CA ALA A 342 -4.91 19.66 23.53
C ALA A 342 -3.68 19.41 24.41
N PHE A 343 -2.71 18.62 23.94
CA PHE A 343 -1.47 18.37 24.65
C PHE A 343 -0.64 19.65 24.85
N LEU A 344 -0.48 20.46 23.80
CA LEU A 344 0.26 21.72 23.86
C LEU A 344 -0.39 22.71 24.84
N LYS A 345 -1.72 22.75 24.88
CA LYS A 345 -2.48 23.54 25.85
C LYS A 345 -2.25 23.07 27.29
N ASP A 346 -2.32 21.77 27.53
CA ASP A 346 -2.07 21.18 28.85
C ASP A 346 -0.61 21.40 29.31
N ALA A 347 0.33 21.45 28.36
CA ALA A 347 1.73 21.80 28.60
C ALA A 347 1.96 23.30 28.86
N GLY A 348 0.93 24.14 28.80
CA GLY A 348 0.99 25.57 29.09
C GLY A 348 1.37 26.47 27.90
N ILE A 349 1.39 25.93 26.68
CA ILE A 349 1.62 26.72 25.46
C ILE A 349 0.31 27.39 25.03
N VAL A 350 0.40 28.68 24.67
CA VAL A 350 -0.76 29.44 24.19
C VAL A 350 -1.05 29.07 22.74
N VAL A 351 -2.04 28.19 22.53
CA VAL A 351 -2.47 27.67 21.21
C VAL A 351 -3.91 28.06 20.85
N THR A 352 -4.39 29.22 21.33
CA THR A 352 -5.80 29.61 21.18
C THR A 352 -6.19 29.87 19.72
N LYS A 353 -5.27 30.42 18.91
CA LYS A 353 -5.55 30.70 17.49
C LYS A 353 -5.67 29.41 16.68
N GLU A 354 -4.76 28.48 16.95
CA GLU A 354 -4.69 27.16 16.32
C GLU A 354 -5.93 26.35 16.68
N GLN A 355 -6.39 26.44 17.93
CA GLN A 355 -7.65 25.84 18.37
C GLN A 355 -8.88 26.42 17.64
N ASP A 356 -8.95 27.74 17.46
CA ASP A 356 -10.05 28.37 16.72
C ASP A 356 -10.05 28.00 15.23
N ILE A 357 -8.86 27.91 14.61
CA ILE A 357 -8.69 27.46 13.21
C ILE A 357 -9.15 26.00 13.08
N LEU A 358 -8.72 25.11 13.98
CA LEU A 358 -9.13 23.72 13.96
C LEU A 358 -10.65 23.58 14.08
N MET A 359 -11.29 24.32 14.99
CA MET A 359 -12.74 24.31 15.14
C MET A 359 -13.47 24.77 13.87
N ALA A 360 -12.93 25.78 13.17
CA ALA A 360 -13.47 26.21 11.88
C ALA A 360 -13.32 25.13 10.79
N ILE A 361 -12.17 24.44 10.75
CA ILE A 361 -11.93 23.31 9.82
C ILE A 361 -12.89 22.16 10.11
N GLU A 362 -13.08 21.78 11.38
CA GLU A 362 -13.99 20.70 11.79
C GLU A 362 -15.43 20.98 11.36
N ASN A 363 -15.90 22.21 11.56
CA ASN A 363 -17.23 22.62 11.13
C ASN A 363 -17.36 22.58 9.59
N ALA A 364 -16.38 23.13 8.87
CA ALA A 364 -16.37 23.14 7.42
C ALA A 364 -16.31 21.71 6.83
N TRP A 365 -15.50 20.82 7.42
CA TRP A 365 -15.41 19.42 7.03
C TRP A 365 -16.73 18.68 7.31
N GLY A 366 -17.37 18.93 8.45
CA GLY A 366 -18.69 18.41 8.77
C GLY A 366 -19.77 18.86 7.78
N GLU A 367 -19.68 20.08 7.24
CA GLU A 367 -20.56 20.55 6.16
C GLU A 367 -20.27 19.84 4.84
N VAL A 368 -18.99 19.69 4.47
CA VAL A 368 -18.56 18.96 3.27
C VAL A 368 -19.12 17.53 3.29
N LEU A 369 -18.97 16.80 4.40
CA LEU A 369 -19.50 15.45 4.55
C LEU A 369 -21.03 15.36 4.38
N LYS A 370 -21.77 16.40 4.79
CA LYS A 370 -23.23 16.47 4.57
C LYS A 370 -23.60 16.80 3.13
N LYS A 371 -22.77 17.58 2.42
CA LYS A 371 -23.00 18.00 1.03
C LYS A 371 -22.67 16.89 0.03
N VAL A 372 -21.71 16.01 0.31
CA VAL A 372 -21.27 14.93 -0.58
C VAL A 372 -22.42 14.02 -1.05
N PRO A 373 -23.29 13.47 -0.19
CA PRO A 373 -24.40 12.64 -0.64
C PRO A 373 -25.40 13.39 -1.54
N ALA A 374 -25.65 14.67 -1.24
CA ALA A 374 -26.53 15.50 -2.07
C ALA A 374 -25.91 15.80 -3.44
N ALA A 375 -24.60 16.08 -3.48
CA ALA A 375 -23.86 16.27 -4.72
C ALA A 375 -23.81 14.99 -5.56
N SER A 376 -23.55 13.83 -4.93
CA SER A 376 -23.53 12.50 -5.57
C SER A 376 -24.87 12.16 -6.23
N ASN A 377 -25.98 12.37 -5.51
CA ASN A 377 -27.32 12.17 -6.07
C ASN A 377 -27.63 13.11 -7.25
N ARG A 378 -27.10 14.35 -7.22
CA ARG A 378 -27.27 15.32 -8.31
C ARG A 378 -26.51 14.93 -9.57
N ILE A 379 -25.32 14.34 -9.44
CA ILE A 379 -24.46 13.98 -10.58
C ILE A 379 -24.73 12.58 -11.16
N ALA A 380 -25.29 11.65 -10.37
CA ALA A 380 -25.60 10.28 -10.78
C ALA A 380 -26.21 10.13 -12.20
N PRO A 381 -27.30 10.84 -12.58
CA PRO A 381 -27.89 10.69 -13.91
C PRO A 381 -27.00 11.23 -15.05
N LEU A 382 -26.23 12.28 -14.77
CA LEU A 382 -25.31 12.89 -15.75
C LEU A 382 -24.07 12.00 -15.97
N ILE A 383 -23.55 11.40 -14.89
CA ILE A 383 -22.47 10.41 -14.95
C ILE A 383 -22.91 9.21 -15.77
N ALA A 384 -24.10 8.65 -15.52
CA ALA A 384 -24.59 7.50 -16.29
C ALA A 384 -24.62 7.78 -17.80
N THR A 385 -25.03 8.99 -18.19
CA THR A 385 -25.04 9.43 -19.58
C THR A 385 -23.61 9.60 -20.14
N GLN A 386 -22.72 10.19 -19.35
CA GLN A 386 -21.34 10.46 -19.75
C GLN A 386 -20.49 9.18 -19.81
N SER A 387 -20.69 8.22 -18.92
CA SER A 387 -20.02 6.91 -18.93
C SER A 387 -20.35 6.08 -20.17
N VAL A 388 -21.49 6.31 -20.83
CA VAL A 388 -21.81 5.70 -22.13
C VAL A 388 -21.00 6.38 -23.24
N LYS A 389 -20.99 7.71 -23.30
CA LYS A 389 -20.19 8.44 -24.29
C LYS A 389 -18.70 8.15 -24.17
N PHE A 390 -18.19 8.10 -22.94
CA PHE A 390 -16.79 7.78 -22.67
C PHE A 390 -16.44 6.35 -23.09
N ARG A 391 -17.37 5.39 -22.94
CA ARG A 391 -17.21 4.03 -23.47
C ARG A 391 -17.02 4.03 -24.98
N ASP A 392 -17.83 4.79 -25.71
CA ASP A 392 -17.72 4.92 -27.16
C ASP A 392 -16.39 5.59 -27.56
N GLU A 393 -15.96 6.63 -26.84
CA GLU A 393 -14.67 7.28 -27.05
C GLU A 393 -13.47 6.34 -26.80
N VAL A 394 -13.53 5.51 -25.75
CA VAL A 394 -12.49 4.52 -25.45
C VAL A 394 -12.44 3.45 -26.53
N ALA A 395 -13.60 3.00 -27.03
CA ALA A 395 -13.67 2.05 -28.14
C ALA A 395 -13.03 2.62 -29.42
N ASN A 396 -13.36 3.86 -29.79
CA ASN A 396 -12.74 4.54 -30.94
C ASN A 396 -11.23 4.70 -30.76
N TYR A 397 -10.78 5.10 -29.56
CA TYR A 397 -9.35 5.22 -29.25
C TYR A 397 -8.62 3.87 -29.30
N MET A 398 -9.26 2.80 -28.86
CA MET A 398 -8.73 1.45 -28.96
C MET A 398 -8.54 1.03 -30.43
N GLU A 399 -9.51 1.31 -31.29
CA GLU A 399 -9.40 1.06 -32.74
C GLU A 399 -8.25 1.86 -33.38
N GLU A 400 -8.09 3.13 -32.99
CA GLU A 400 -6.96 3.97 -33.44
C GLU A 400 -5.61 3.40 -33.01
N LEU A 401 -5.49 2.93 -31.76
CA LEU A 401 -4.26 2.30 -31.24
C LEU A 401 -3.95 0.97 -31.96
N GLN A 402 -4.96 0.15 -32.23
CA GLN A 402 -4.80 -1.08 -33.00
C GLN A 402 -4.37 -0.79 -34.44
N ALA A 403 -4.94 0.25 -35.07
CA ALA A 403 -4.53 0.69 -36.39
C ALA A 403 -3.07 1.17 -36.40
N LYS A 404 -2.63 1.91 -35.37
CA LYS A 404 -1.22 2.32 -35.20
C LYS A 404 -0.30 1.10 -35.02
N GLU A 405 -0.69 0.12 -34.20
CA GLU A 405 0.07 -1.13 -34.01
C GLU A 405 0.25 -1.88 -35.34
N ALA A 406 -0.82 -1.99 -36.13
CA ALA A 406 -0.76 -2.62 -37.45
C ALA A 406 0.14 -1.83 -38.42
N GLN A 407 0.06 -0.50 -38.41
CA GLN A 407 0.87 0.38 -39.26
C GLN A 407 2.37 0.29 -38.96
N ILE A 408 2.76 0.00 -37.70
CA ILE A 408 4.18 -0.17 -37.35
C ILE A 408 4.83 -1.22 -38.25
N LYS A 409 4.16 -2.35 -38.51
CA LYS A 409 4.70 -3.45 -39.33
C LYS A 409 4.86 -3.11 -40.81
N THR A 410 4.18 -2.07 -41.31
CA THR A 410 4.25 -1.64 -42.71
C THR A 410 5.25 -0.50 -42.96
N LYS A 411 5.87 0.04 -41.89
CA LYS A 411 6.78 1.19 -42.01
C LYS A 411 8.12 0.80 -42.65
N SER A 412 8.79 1.79 -43.22
CA SER A 412 10.04 1.63 -43.98
C SER A 412 11.18 1.01 -43.17
N PHE A 413 11.24 1.21 -41.84
CA PHE A 413 12.28 0.61 -40.99
C PHE A 413 12.18 -0.92 -40.85
N TRP A 414 11.13 -1.56 -41.39
CA TRP A 414 11.07 -3.03 -41.54
C TRP A 414 11.83 -3.55 -42.78
N SER A 415 12.20 -2.66 -43.71
CA SER A 415 13.03 -2.99 -44.86
C SER A 415 14.49 -2.65 -44.59
N TYR A 416 15.41 -3.56 -44.95
CA TYR A 416 16.85 -3.30 -44.86
C TYR A 416 17.30 -2.15 -45.78
N SER A 417 16.55 -1.87 -46.85
CA SER A 417 16.90 -0.87 -47.88
C SER A 417 16.89 0.57 -47.38
N THR A 418 16.25 0.82 -46.24
CA THR A 418 16.10 2.16 -45.64
C THR A 418 17.43 2.67 -45.09
N GLY A 419 18.32 1.76 -44.69
CA GLY A 419 19.62 2.09 -44.11
C GLY A 419 19.54 2.39 -42.62
N VAL A 420 20.69 2.25 -41.96
CA VAL A 420 20.82 2.26 -40.50
C VAL A 420 20.41 3.61 -39.90
N ASN A 421 20.97 4.71 -40.40
CA ASN A 421 20.73 6.04 -39.82
C ASN A 421 19.28 6.50 -40.00
N ALA A 422 18.69 6.30 -41.17
CA ALA A 422 17.30 6.68 -41.43
C ALA A 422 16.32 5.83 -40.61
N SER A 423 16.58 4.53 -40.46
CA SER A 423 15.71 3.63 -39.67
C SER A 423 15.74 3.96 -38.18
N ILE A 424 16.90 4.27 -37.60
CA ILE A 424 17.02 4.67 -36.19
C ILE A 424 16.29 6.00 -35.94
N THR A 425 16.43 6.99 -36.83
CA THR A 425 15.71 8.27 -36.69
C THR A 425 14.20 8.08 -36.73
N LEU A 426 13.69 7.29 -37.69
CA LEU A 426 12.26 6.99 -37.78
C LEU A 426 11.74 6.23 -36.56
N ILE A 427 12.49 5.28 -36.02
CA ILE A 427 12.10 4.56 -34.80
C ILE A 427 12.03 5.51 -33.61
N LYS A 428 12.98 6.45 -33.48
CA LYS A 428 12.95 7.47 -32.42
C LYS A 428 11.75 8.40 -32.53
N GLU A 429 11.40 8.84 -33.74
CA GLU A 429 10.19 9.64 -33.98
C GLU A 429 8.91 8.88 -33.56
N GLU A 430 8.85 7.59 -33.85
CA GLU A 430 7.73 6.72 -33.43
C GLU A 430 7.70 6.45 -31.92
N GLN A 431 8.87 6.33 -31.27
CA GLN A 431 8.95 6.23 -29.82
C GLN A 431 8.41 7.50 -29.14
N ILE A 432 8.77 8.68 -29.65
CA ILE A 432 8.23 9.96 -29.15
C ILE A 432 6.71 10.03 -29.33
N ASN A 433 6.16 9.51 -30.44
CA ASN A 433 4.71 9.46 -30.64
C ASN A 433 4.04 8.48 -29.67
N ALA A 434 4.66 7.33 -29.39
CA ALA A 434 4.16 6.38 -28.38
C ALA A 434 4.19 6.96 -26.96
N GLU A 435 5.22 7.76 -26.62
CA GLU A 435 5.28 8.50 -25.34
C GLU A 435 4.14 9.53 -25.22
N LYS A 436 3.83 10.25 -26.29
CA LYS A 436 2.67 11.17 -26.31
C LYS A 436 1.35 10.42 -26.11
N ASP A 437 1.19 9.28 -26.78
CA ASP A 437 0.00 8.44 -26.61
C ASP A 437 -0.09 7.87 -25.18
N GLU A 438 1.03 7.58 -24.51
CA GLU A 438 1.06 7.16 -23.10
C GLU A 438 0.59 8.26 -22.15
N VAL A 439 0.93 9.53 -22.40
CA VAL A 439 0.42 10.67 -21.63
C VAL A 439 -1.11 10.78 -21.78
N VAL A 440 -1.62 10.60 -23.00
CA VAL A 440 -3.08 10.59 -23.26
C VAL A 440 -3.76 9.41 -22.57
N LEU A 441 -3.14 8.23 -22.57
CA LEU A 441 -3.65 7.06 -21.85
C LEU A 441 -3.74 7.34 -20.34
N LYS A 442 -2.72 7.96 -19.73
CA LYS A 442 -2.73 8.33 -18.31
C LYS A 442 -3.89 9.27 -17.97
N GLN A 443 -4.12 10.29 -18.81
CA GLN A 443 -5.24 11.21 -18.66
C GLN A 443 -6.60 10.49 -18.78
N LYS A 444 -6.78 9.63 -19.80
CA LYS A 444 -8.02 8.86 -19.97
C LYS A 444 -8.22 7.82 -18.86
N LYS A 445 -7.15 7.21 -18.34
CA LYS A 445 -7.21 6.28 -17.21
C LYS A 445 -7.69 6.97 -15.93
N HIS A 446 -7.21 8.18 -15.66
CA HIS A 446 -7.70 8.97 -14.54
C HIS A 446 -9.20 9.28 -14.63
N ILE A 447 -9.69 9.65 -15.83
CA ILE A 447 -11.12 9.84 -16.07
C ILE A 447 -11.90 8.51 -15.90
N ALA A 448 -11.33 7.39 -16.35
CA ALA A 448 -11.94 6.07 -16.19
C ALA A 448 -12.04 5.65 -14.72
N GLU A 449 -11.04 5.95 -13.88
CA GLU A 449 -11.09 5.73 -12.42
C GLU A 449 -12.22 6.57 -11.80
N ILE A 450 -12.30 7.86 -12.15
CA ILE A 450 -13.37 8.76 -11.71
C ILE A 450 -14.76 8.21 -12.12
N LEU A 451 -14.89 7.64 -13.32
CA LEU A 451 -16.16 7.10 -13.84
C LEU A 451 -16.42 5.64 -13.45
N GLU A 452 -15.58 5.03 -12.61
CA GLU A 452 -15.69 3.61 -12.19
C GLU A 452 -15.69 2.63 -13.37
N CYS A 453 -14.91 2.95 -14.41
CA CYS A 453 -14.83 2.19 -15.67
C CYS A 453 -13.37 1.83 -16.01
N GLU A 454 -12.54 1.55 -15.01
CA GLU A 454 -11.09 1.32 -15.17
C GLU A 454 -10.74 0.12 -16.07
N GLU A 455 -11.55 -0.95 -16.02
CA GLU A 455 -11.35 -2.19 -16.77
C GLU A 455 -11.30 -1.97 -18.29
N LEU A 456 -11.93 -0.90 -18.79
CA LEU A 456 -11.97 -0.58 -20.21
C LEU A 456 -10.62 -0.07 -20.75
N MET A 457 -9.73 0.37 -19.86
CA MET A 457 -8.44 0.95 -20.24
C MET A 457 -7.32 -0.09 -20.34
N ASP A 458 -7.48 -1.26 -19.75
CA ASP A 458 -6.47 -2.33 -19.76
C ASP A 458 -6.11 -2.81 -21.18
N PRO A 459 -7.06 -2.99 -22.11
CA PRO A 459 -6.74 -3.34 -23.50
C PRO A 459 -5.88 -2.26 -24.18
N CYS A 460 -6.21 -0.98 -23.97
CA CYS A 460 -5.45 0.15 -24.52
C CYS A 460 -4.01 0.19 -23.97
N ALA A 461 -3.84 -0.05 -22.67
CA ALA A 461 -2.52 -0.14 -22.04
C ALA A 461 -1.69 -1.31 -22.57
N SER A 462 -2.33 -2.45 -22.83
CA SER A 462 -1.69 -3.63 -23.41
C SER A 462 -1.19 -3.37 -24.83
N ILE A 463 -2.01 -2.72 -25.66
CA ILE A 463 -1.64 -2.35 -27.04
C ILE A 463 -0.44 -1.38 -27.03
N LEU A 464 -0.46 -0.33 -26.22
CA LEU A 464 0.66 0.63 -26.13
C LEU A 464 1.96 -0.04 -25.65
N SER A 465 1.86 -0.94 -24.67
CA SER A 465 2.99 -1.74 -24.20
C SER A 465 3.54 -2.65 -25.31
N SER A 466 2.66 -3.25 -26.14
CA SER A 466 3.04 -4.03 -27.32
C SER A 466 3.78 -3.18 -28.36
N ILE A 467 3.29 -1.95 -28.61
CA ILE A 467 3.92 -0.97 -29.49
C ILE A 467 5.32 -0.60 -29.00
N GLN A 468 5.44 -0.16 -27.73
CA GLN A 468 6.73 0.24 -27.13
C GLN A 468 7.73 -0.91 -27.16
N ARG A 469 7.29 -2.13 -26.80
CA ARG A 469 8.13 -3.33 -26.86
C ARG A 469 8.60 -3.63 -28.28
N THR A 470 7.71 -3.54 -29.28
CA THR A 470 8.05 -3.77 -30.69
C THR A 470 9.05 -2.73 -31.20
N LEU A 471 8.84 -1.45 -30.87
CA LEU A 471 9.78 -0.37 -31.22
C LEU A 471 11.14 -0.55 -30.54
N GLY A 472 11.16 -0.95 -29.26
CA GLY A 472 12.39 -1.26 -28.53
C GLY A 472 13.19 -2.41 -29.17
N HIS A 473 12.50 -3.49 -29.56
CA HIS A 473 13.14 -4.59 -30.28
C HIS A 473 13.68 -4.15 -31.65
N CYS A 474 12.93 -3.34 -32.40
CA CYS A 474 13.38 -2.78 -33.67
C CYS A 474 14.62 -1.88 -33.49
N HIS A 475 14.65 -1.03 -32.45
CA HIS A 475 15.80 -0.19 -32.14
C HIS A 475 17.04 -1.04 -31.85
N GLN A 476 16.92 -2.03 -30.95
CA GLN A 476 18.02 -2.94 -30.60
C GLN A 476 18.55 -3.71 -31.82
N MET A 477 17.66 -4.14 -32.71
CA MET A 477 18.06 -4.79 -33.96
C MET A 477 18.86 -3.84 -34.85
N TRP A 478 18.40 -2.61 -35.08
CA TRP A 478 19.10 -1.65 -35.91
C TRP A 478 20.42 -1.15 -35.30
N GLU A 479 20.52 -1.06 -33.98
CA GLU A 479 21.79 -0.85 -33.28
C GLU A 479 22.75 -2.02 -33.48
N SER A 480 22.25 -3.25 -33.42
CA SER A 480 23.06 -4.45 -33.69
C SER A 480 23.53 -4.48 -35.14
N ILE A 481 22.67 -4.12 -36.10
CA ILE A 481 23.03 -3.97 -37.52
C ILE A 481 24.10 -2.89 -37.66
N SER A 482 23.93 -1.73 -37.01
CA SER A 482 24.89 -0.62 -37.04
C SER A 482 26.26 -1.06 -36.53
N GLU A 483 26.31 -1.72 -35.37
CA GLU A 483 27.56 -2.13 -34.74
C GLU A 483 28.28 -3.21 -35.55
N VAL A 484 27.55 -4.21 -36.06
CA VAL A 484 28.11 -5.25 -36.93
C VAL A 484 28.61 -4.65 -38.24
N THR A 485 27.82 -3.80 -38.89
CA THR A 485 28.21 -3.16 -40.16
C THR A 485 29.43 -2.27 -39.97
N ARG A 486 29.48 -1.47 -38.90
CA ARG A 486 30.62 -0.62 -38.55
C ARG A 486 31.88 -1.45 -38.30
N LYS A 487 31.78 -2.57 -37.58
CA LYS A 487 32.93 -3.45 -37.34
C LYS A 487 33.41 -4.14 -38.61
N ILE A 488 32.49 -4.60 -39.47
CA ILE A 488 32.83 -5.16 -40.78
C ILE A 488 33.52 -4.08 -41.65
N ASP A 489 33.01 -2.85 -41.66
CA ASP A 489 33.60 -1.74 -42.42
C ASP A 489 34.97 -1.31 -41.87
N LEU A 490 35.19 -1.35 -40.56
CA LEU A 490 36.51 -1.14 -39.98
C LEU A 490 37.49 -2.27 -40.35
N SER A 491 37.03 -3.52 -40.33
CA SER A 491 37.85 -4.67 -40.71
C SER A 491 38.33 -4.59 -42.16
N ARG A 492 37.50 -4.02 -43.05
CA ARG A 492 37.81 -3.82 -44.47
C ARG A 492 39.07 -2.98 -44.69
N GLU A 493 39.29 -1.97 -43.87
CA GLU A 493 40.43 -1.05 -43.99
C GLU A 493 41.75 -1.61 -43.45
N ILE A 494 41.72 -2.75 -42.75
CA ILE A 494 42.92 -3.36 -42.16
C ILE A 494 43.79 -3.97 -43.27
N PRO A 495 45.12 -3.77 -43.27
CA PRO A 495 46.03 -4.46 -44.18
C PRO A 495 45.97 -5.98 -43.98
N TRP A 496 45.92 -6.76 -45.06
CA TRP A 496 45.84 -8.23 -45.02
C TRP A 496 46.95 -8.89 -44.19
N SER A 497 48.11 -8.24 -44.10
CA SER A 497 49.25 -8.69 -43.29
C SER A 497 48.98 -8.68 -41.79
N MET A 498 48.12 -7.79 -41.29
CA MET A 498 47.80 -7.59 -39.87
C MET A 498 46.53 -8.32 -39.43
N ILE A 499 45.81 -8.97 -40.34
CA ILE A 499 44.56 -9.66 -40.03
C ILE A 499 44.84 -11.05 -39.48
N ASP A 500 44.22 -11.32 -38.33
CA ASP A 500 44.17 -12.61 -37.70
C ASP A 500 42.82 -13.28 -37.95
N GLY A 501 42.85 -14.45 -38.60
CA GLY A 501 41.64 -15.21 -38.92
C GLY A 501 40.96 -15.82 -37.68
N ILE A 502 41.69 -16.04 -36.58
CA ILE A 502 41.11 -16.58 -35.33
C ILE A 502 40.28 -15.50 -34.65
N VAL A 503 40.85 -14.30 -34.49
CA VAL A 503 40.16 -13.14 -33.88
C VAL A 503 38.93 -12.77 -34.70
N LEU A 504 39.04 -12.78 -36.04
CA LEU A 504 37.91 -12.49 -36.92
C LEU A 504 36.77 -13.53 -36.79
N GLU A 505 37.11 -14.81 -36.63
CA GLU A 505 36.12 -15.87 -36.41
C GLU A 505 35.43 -15.72 -35.04
N GLU A 506 36.16 -15.36 -33.99
CA GLU A 506 35.60 -15.05 -32.67
C GLU A 506 34.64 -13.85 -32.73
N GLU A 507 35.01 -12.77 -33.43
CA GLU A 507 34.14 -11.62 -33.67
C GLU A 507 32.88 -12.00 -34.47
N ALA A 508 33.01 -12.81 -35.52
CA ALA A 508 31.87 -13.30 -36.29
C ALA A 508 30.91 -14.17 -35.46
N LYS A 509 31.44 -14.98 -34.53
CA LYS A 509 30.63 -15.74 -33.55
C LYS A 509 29.92 -14.81 -32.56
N ALA A 510 30.56 -13.71 -32.16
CA ALA A 510 29.93 -12.68 -31.34
C ALA A 510 28.78 -11.98 -32.09
N PHE A 511 28.95 -11.67 -33.38
CA PHE A 511 27.87 -11.12 -34.22
C PHE A 511 26.69 -12.09 -34.33
N LEU A 512 26.95 -13.39 -34.50
CA LEU A 512 25.90 -14.41 -34.54
C LEU A 512 25.13 -14.49 -33.22
N SER A 513 25.81 -14.25 -32.09
CA SER A 513 25.16 -14.20 -30.78
C SER A 513 24.23 -13.00 -30.66
N LEU A 514 24.58 -11.83 -31.23
CA LEU A 514 23.69 -10.66 -31.29
C LEU A 514 22.44 -10.92 -32.13
N VAL A 515 22.57 -11.59 -33.29
CA VAL A 515 21.44 -12.01 -34.13
C VAL A 515 20.50 -12.95 -33.37
N LYS A 516 21.06 -13.92 -32.62
CA LYS A 516 20.27 -14.87 -31.82
C LYS A 516 19.55 -14.22 -30.65
N ALA A 517 20.17 -13.19 -30.05
CA ALA A 517 19.60 -12.42 -28.95
C ALA A 517 18.40 -11.56 -29.40
N THR A 518 18.25 -11.30 -30.71
CA THR A 518 17.11 -10.56 -31.24
C THR A 518 15.79 -11.30 -31.00
N HIS A 519 14.79 -10.57 -30.48
CA HIS A 519 13.50 -11.12 -30.06
C HIS A 519 12.72 -11.76 -31.23
N LYS A 520 11.92 -12.79 -30.92
CA LYS A 520 11.16 -13.56 -31.92
C LYS A 520 10.15 -12.74 -32.73
N ASP A 521 9.56 -11.71 -32.11
CA ASP A 521 8.48 -10.90 -32.70
C ASP A 521 8.90 -10.10 -33.95
N ILE A 522 10.20 -9.89 -34.15
CA ILE A 522 10.75 -9.12 -35.27
C ILE A 522 11.52 -9.99 -36.28
N ARG A 523 11.52 -11.32 -36.12
CA ARG A 523 12.28 -12.22 -37.01
C ARG A 523 11.69 -12.34 -38.41
N ASP A 524 10.41 -12.02 -38.58
CA ASP A 524 9.75 -12.04 -39.89
C ASP A 524 10.14 -10.86 -40.78
N CYS A 525 10.73 -9.83 -40.17
CA CYS A 525 11.20 -8.59 -40.80
C CYS A 525 12.26 -8.86 -41.89
N ASP A 526 12.17 -8.14 -43.03
CA ASP A 526 13.18 -8.21 -44.09
C ASP A 526 14.55 -7.75 -43.58
N ALA A 527 14.58 -6.70 -42.74
CA ALA A 527 15.81 -6.22 -42.10
C ALA A 527 16.49 -7.31 -41.27
N PHE A 528 15.73 -8.09 -40.49
CA PHE A 528 16.27 -9.20 -39.70
C PHE A 528 16.83 -10.31 -40.60
N LYS A 529 16.08 -10.73 -41.62
CA LYS A 529 16.51 -11.81 -42.53
C LYS A 529 17.80 -11.45 -43.27
N LYS A 530 17.94 -10.18 -43.70
CA LYS A 530 19.17 -9.68 -44.33
C LYS A 530 20.31 -9.51 -43.34
N PHE A 531 20.04 -9.07 -42.12
CA PHE A 531 21.04 -9.03 -41.05
C PHE A 531 21.58 -10.41 -40.69
N GLU A 532 20.70 -11.40 -40.51
CA GLU A 532 21.08 -12.78 -40.26
C GLU A 532 21.93 -13.34 -41.40
N ARG A 533 21.54 -13.07 -42.65
CA ARG A 533 22.30 -13.49 -43.83
C ARG A 533 23.68 -12.84 -43.88
N LEU A 534 23.79 -11.53 -43.67
CA LEU A 534 25.06 -10.81 -43.61
C LEU A 534 26.04 -11.46 -42.63
N VAL A 535 25.57 -11.76 -41.42
CA VAL A 535 26.40 -12.36 -40.36
C VAL A 535 26.79 -13.80 -40.67
N LYS A 536 25.85 -14.61 -41.20
CA LYS A 536 26.14 -16.00 -41.59
C LYS A 536 27.13 -16.07 -42.75
N ASP A 537 26.95 -15.22 -43.76
CA ASP A 537 27.85 -15.13 -44.91
C ASP A 537 29.25 -14.72 -44.44
N PHE A 538 29.36 -13.69 -43.58
CA PHE A 538 30.64 -13.29 -42.99
C PHE A 538 31.30 -14.40 -42.15
N LEU A 539 30.55 -15.08 -41.28
CA LEU A 539 31.05 -16.20 -40.48
C LEU A 539 31.57 -17.34 -41.37
N SER A 540 30.86 -17.66 -42.46
CA SER A 540 31.29 -18.72 -43.39
C SER A 540 32.58 -18.37 -44.14
N THR A 541 32.88 -17.08 -44.34
CA THR A 541 34.16 -16.65 -44.94
C THR A 541 35.35 -16.73 -43.98
N CYS A 542 35.15 -16.66 -42.67
CA CYS A 542 36.24 -16.57 -41.69
C CYS A 542 37.22 -17.76 -41.73
N PRO A 543 36.76 -19.03 -41.75
CA PRO A 543 37.66 -20.19 -41.87
C PRO A 543 38.47 -20.21 -43.17
N LEU A 544 37.88 -19.69 -44.26
CA LEU A 544 38.55 -19.58 -45.56
C LEU A 544 39.72 -18.59 -45.49
N PHE A 545 39.54 -17.46 -44.81
CA PHE A 545 40.62 -16.49 -44.59
C PHE A 545 41.76 -17.08 -43.75
N GLN A 546 41.43 -17.84 -42.71
CA GLN A 546 42.43 -18.53 -41.89
C GLN A 546 43.24 -19.54 -42.72
N ALA A 547 42.56 -20.29 -43.59
CA ALA A 547 43.20 -21.24 -44.50
C ALA A 547 44.14 -20.53 -45.50
N LEU A 548 43.73 -19.38 -46.04
CA LEU A 548 44.52 -18.55 -46.97
C LEU A 548 45.68 -17.80 -46.31
N ARG A 549 45.65 -17.53 -45.01
CA ARG A 549 46.75 -16.86 -44.28
C ARG A 549 47.93 -17.75 -43.94
N HIS A 550 47.76 -19.07 -43.91
CA HIS A 550 48.82 -19.91 -43.38
C HIS A 550 50.11 -19.85 -44.26
N PRO A 551 51.32 -19.95 -43.69
CA PRO A 551 52.61 -19.75 -44.39
C PRO A 551 52.91 -20.64 -45.61
N SER A 552 52.09 -21.66 -45.89
CA SER A 552 52.27 -22.58 -47.02
C SER A 552 51.53 -22.14 -48.28
N MET A 553 50.83 -21.00 -48.24
CA MET A 553 50.26 -20.38 -49.43
C MET A 553 51.38 -19.80 -50.30
N ARG A 554 51.25 -19.93 -51.62
CA ARG A 554 52.26 -19.53 -52.61
C ARG A 554 51.53 -19.01 -53.85
N ARG A 555 52.18 -18.16 -54.64
CA ARG A 555 51.67 -17.56 -55.88
C ARG A 555 50.78 -18.47 -56.76
N ARG A 556 51.19 -19.73 -56.97
CA ARG A 556 50.41 -20.71 -57.75
C ARG A 556 49.00 -20.98 -57.20
N HIS A 557 48.82 -21.04 -55.88
CA HIS A 557 47.52 -21.29 -55.27
C HIS A 557 46.61 -20.07 -55.37
N TRP A 558 47.18 -18.85 -55.41
CA TRP A 558 46.45 -17.63 -55.69
C TRP A 558 46.00 -17.55 -57.17
N GLN A 559 46.83 -18.05 -58.09
CA GLN A 559 46.45 -18.20 -59.51
C GLN A 559 45.32 -19.22 -59.70
N ASP A 560 45.36 -20.36 -58.99
CA ASP A 560 44.27 -21.33 -58.98
C ASP A 560 42.96 -20.72 -58.43
N LEU A 561 43.06 -19.87 -57.41
CA LEU A 561 41.92 -19.19 -56.78
C LEU A 561 41.32 -18.10 -57.69
N ILE A 562 42.16 -17.39 -58.45
CA ILE A 562 41.73 -16.43 -59.50
C ILE A 562 40.98 -17.16 -60.62
N ALA A 563 41.48 -18.33 -61.04
CA ALA A 563 40.86 -19.13 -62.09
C ALA A 563 39.46 -19.65 -61.69
N VAL A 564 39.28 -19.99 -60.40
CA VAL A 564 37.99 -20.47 -59.85
C VAL A 564 37.01 -19.34 -59.57
N THR A 565 37.47 -18.23 -58.99
CA THR A 565 36.59 -17.11 -58.62
C THR A 565 36.24 -16.20 -59.79
N GLY A 566 36.98 -16.27 -60.90
CA GLY A 566 36.77 -15.45 -62.10
C GLY A 566 37.08 -13.95 -61.90
N LYS A 567 37.69 -13.57 -60.77
CA LYS A 567 37.99 -12.17 -60.40
C LYS A 567 39.49 -11.91 -60.50
N THR A 568 39.87 -10.75 -61.04
CA THR A 568 41.27 -10.31 -61.13
C THR A 568 41.79 -9.91 -59.75
N PHE A 569 42.82 -10.61 -59.27
CA PHE A 569 43.41 -10.39 -57.95
C PHE A 569 44.95 -10.42 -58.03
N GLU A 570 45.62 -9.49 -57.36
CA GLU A 570 47.08 -9.46 -57.27
C GLU A 570 47.55 -10.32 -56.09
N CYS A 571 48.63 -11.09 -56.28
CA CYS A 571 49.14 -11.96 -55.23
C CYS A 571 49.60 -11.12 -54.02
N PRO A 572 49.31 -11.52 -52.77
CA PRO A 572 49.75 -10.77 -51.58
C PRO A 572 51.27 -10.61 -51.46
N ASP A 573 52.04 -11.47 -52.14
CA ASP A 573 53.50 -11.40 -52.25
C ASP A 573 53.98 -10.22 -53.14
N ASP A 574 53.14 -9.75 -54.07
CA ASP A 574 53.48 -8.68 -55.04
C ASP A 574 52.99 -7.30 -54.57
N ASN A 575 52.01 -7.23 -53.66
CA ASN A 575 51.41 -5.99 -53.15
C ASN A 575 51.28 -6.00 -51.61
N PRO A 576 52.27 -5.48 -50.88
CA PRO A 576 52.27 -5.44 -49.41
C PRO A 576 51.19 -4.54 -48.79
N SER A 577 50.59 -3.65 -49.59
CA SER A 577 49.53 -2.71 -49.22
C SER A 577 48.11 -3.27 -49.42
N LEU A 578 47.99 -4.55 -49.77
CA LEU A 578 46.70 -5.21 -50.01
C LEU A 578 45.82 -5.18 -48.76
N LYS A 579 44.61 -4.63 -48.90
CA LYS A 579 43.65 -4.46 -47.81
C LYS A 579 42.71 -5.64 -47.71
N PHE A 580 42.04 -5.78 -46.56
CA PHE A 580 41.04 -6.82 -46.39
C PHE A 580 39.88 -6.69 -47.39
N THR A 581 39.52 -5.46 -47.78
CA THR A 581 38.52 -5.17 -48.83
C THR A 581 38.72 -6.03 -50.07
N ASP A 582 39.95 -6.16 -50.54
CA ASP A 582 40.27 -6.75 -51.83
C ASP A 582 40.07 -8.27 -51.80
N ILE A 583 40.23 -8.87 -50.62
CA ILE A 583 39.99 -10.31 -50.39
C ILE A 583 38.53 -10.59 -50.06
N LEU A 584 37.85 -9.71 -49.30
CA LEU A 584 36.41 -9.79 -49.09
C LEU A 584 35.64 -9.68 -50.41
N ALA A 585 36.10 -8.84 -51.35
CA ALA A 585 35.51 -8.66 -52.67
C ALA A 585 35.51 -9.94 -53.52
N LEU A 586 36.30 -10.95 -53.16
CA LEU A 586 36.29 -12.25 -53.82
C LEU A 586 35.03 -13.08 -53.49
N ASN A 587 34.24 -12.71 -52.47
CA ASN A 587 33.05 -13.44 -52.01
C ASN A 587 33.31 -14.94 -51.82
N LEU A 588 34.38 -15.28 -51.10
CA LEU A 588 34.87 -16.67 -50.98
C LEU A 588 33.84 -17.66 -50.42
N HIS A 589 32.82 -17.19 -49.70
CA HIS A 589 31.70 -18.00 -49.22
C HIS A 589 30.87 -18.62 -50.35
N GLU A 590 30.78 -17.98 -51.52
CA GLU A 590 30.06 -18.52 -52.68
C GLU A 590 30.80 -19.71 -53.32
N PHE A 591 32.13 -19.79 -53.12
CA PHE A 591 33.02 -20.80 -53.69
C PHE A 591 33.68 -21.68 -52.61
N GLN A 592 33.00 -21.85 -51.48
CA GLN A 592 33.57 -22.47 -50.27
C GLN A 592 34.27 -23.82 -50.55
N ARG A 593 33.62 -24.73 -51.29
CA ARG A 593 34.15 -26.08 -51.59
C ARG A 593 35.44 -26.04 -52.41
N ASP A 594 35.51 -25.16 -53.41
CA ASP A 594 36.67 -25.07 -54.30
C ASP A 594 37.86 -24.41 -53.59
N VAL A 595 37.59 -23.40 -52.75
CA VAL A 595 38.63 -22.75 -51.92
C VAL A 595 39.17 -23.73 -50.87
N GLU A 596 38.29 -24.51 -50.23
CA GLU A 596 38.69 -25.59 -49.32
C GLU A 596 39.56 -26.62 -50.04
N GLU A 597 39.17 -27.08 -51.24
CA GLU A 597 39.97 -28.04 -52.02
C GLU A 597 41.36 -27.48 -52.39
N ILE A 598 41.47 -26.21 -52.79
CA ILE A 598 42.75 -25.55 -53.08
C ILE A 598 43.63 -25.49 -51.83
N THR A 599 43.04 -25.15 -50.67
CA THR A 599 43.77 -25.08 -49.40
C THR A 599 44.13 -26.45 -48.81
N ASP A 600 43.38 -27.51 -49.15
CA ASP A 600 43.66 -28.91 -48.77
C ASP A 600 44.67 -29.60 -49.68
N ARG A 601 44.63 -29.35 -51.00
CA ARG A 601 45.69 -29.77 -51.95
C ARG A 601 47.06 -29.25 -51.51
N ARG A 602 47.08 -28.12 -50.82
CA ARG A 602 48.24 -27.53 -50.17
C ARG A 602 48.66 -28.28 -48.90
N ARG A 603 47.75 -28.76 -48.04
CA ARG A 603 48.08 -29.57 -46.84
C ARG A 603 48.65 -30.95 -47.20
N ARG A 604 48.15 -31.58 -48.27
CA ARG A 604 48.59 -32.90 -48.75
C ARG A 604 49.96 -32.92 -49.45
N ARG A 605 50.51 -31.75 -49.82
CA ARG A 605 51.87 -31.63 -50.36
C ARG A 605 52.81 -31.20 -49.22
N PRO A 606 53.41 -32.12 -48.43
CA PRO A 606 54.44 -31.72 -47.49
C PRO A 606 55.52 -30.98 -48.27
N SER A 607 56.03 -29.92 -47.68
CA SER A 607 57.08 -29.12 -48.28
C SER A 607 58.20 -30.06 -48.75
N LYS A 608 58.48 -30.13 -50.05
CA LYS A 608 59.73 -30.68 -50.59
C LYS A 608 60.91 -29.77 -50.21
N SER A 609 60.96 -29.26 -48.97
CA SER A 609 61.88 -28.21 -48.53
C SER A 609 62.82 -28.62 -47.39
N PRO A 610 62.51 -29.53 -46.45
CA PRO A 610 63.55 -30.06 -45.56
C PRO A 610 64.41 -31.08 -46.31
N PHE A 611 63.77 -31.98 -47.06
CA PHE A 611 64.47 -33.05 -47.78
C PHE A 611 65.32 -32.53 -48.95
N CYS A 612 64.82 -31.54 -49.72
CA CYS A 612 65.61 -30.93 -50.81
C CYS A 612 66.61 -29.86 -50.33
N LYS A 613 66.44 -29.28 -49.13
CA LYS A 613 67.51 -28.45 -48.53
C LYS A 613 68.67 -29.32 -48.07
N ASN A 614 68.40 -30.47 -47.44
CA ASN A 614 69.44 -31.41 -47.00
C ASN A 614 70.23 -32.04 -48.16
N LEU A 615 69.60 -32.30 -49.32
CA LEU A 615 70.29 -32.77 -50.52
C LEU A 615 71.17 -31.68 -51.17
N LYS A 616 70.84 -30.39 -51.02
CA LYS A 616 71.67 -29.28 -51.52
C LYS A 616 72.85 -28.95 -50.61
N THR A 617 72.77 -29.25 -49.31
CA THR A 617 73.92 -29.14 -48.39
C THR A 617 74.85 -30.36 -48.46
N ALA A 618 74.33 -31.57 -48.75
CA ALA A 618 75.16 -32.77 -48.88
C ALA A 618 75.95 -32.86 -50.21
N GLY A 619 75.47 -32.24 -51.29
CA GLY A 619 76.11 -32.26 -52.62
C GLY A 619 77.11 -31.14 -52.91
N ARG A 620 77.53 -30.36 -51.90
CA ARG A 620 78.52 -29.26 -52.06
C ARG A 620 79.84 -29.51 -51.30
N ILE A 621 80.08 -30.73 -50.85
CA ILE A 621 81.35 -31.17 -50.25
C ILE A 621 81.83 -32.41 -51.02
N SER A 622 82.23 -32.23 -52.27
CA SER A 622 83.17 -33.08 -53.03
C SER A 622 83.32 -32.52 -54.45
N ALA A 623 84.58 -32.32 -54.85
CA ALA A 623 85.11 -31.67 -56.06
C ALA A 623 85.21 -30.13 -55.99
#